data_AF-A0AAV3JWV2-F1
#
_entry.id   AF-A0AAV3JWV2-F1
#
_cell.length_a   1.000
_cell.length_b   1.000
_cell.length_c   1.000
_cell.angle_alpha   90.00
_cell.angle_beta   90.00
_cell.angle_gamma   90.00
#
_symmetry.space_group_name_H-M   'P 1'
#
loop_
_entity.id
_entity.type
_entity.pdbx_description
1 polymer ?
#
loop_
_entity_poly.entity_id
_entity_poly.type
_entity_poly.pdbx_seq_one_letter_code
_entity_poly.pdbx_strand_id
1 'polypeptide(L)'
;MAGLLKGTTSINEILKHGDLGIATLTGSNGEVIFVDGKAYHANEHKEFVELKGDELTPYATVTKFKADTTYQTKINHLKTFLTKLKKTC
;
A
#
# COMPACT_ATOMS: atom_id res chain seq x y z
N MET A 1 13.94 4.16 12.82
CA MET A 1 13.08 2.97 13.05
C MET A 1 13.81 2.01 13.97
N ALA A 2 13.12 1.28 14.84
CA ALA A 2 13.73 0.45 15.89
C ALA A 2 14.15 -0.98 15.45
N GLY A 3 13.92 -1.36 14.19
CA GLY A 3 14.31 -2.68 13.67
C GLY A 3 13.35 -3.83 14.02
N LEU A 4 12.14 -3.54 14.48
CA LEU A 4 11.10 -4.54 14.77
C LEU A 4 10.42 -5.00 13.47
N LEU A 5 11.08 -5.90 12.73
CA LEU A 5 10.64 -6.32 11.39
C LEU A 5 9.90 -7.66 11.36
N LYS A 6 9.70 -8.30 12.52
CA LYS A 6 8.91 -9.53 12.62
C LYS A 6 7.44 -9.22 12.31
N GLY A 7 6.83 -9.97 11.39
CA GLY A 7 5.41 -9.83 11.11
C GLY A 7 4.55 -10.15 12.33
N THR A 8 3.55 -9.31 12.57
CA THR A 8 2.66 -9.39 13.75
C THR A 8 1.20 -9.63 13.38
N THR A 9 0.84 -9.43 12.12
CA THR A 9 -0.51 -9.67 11.59
C THR A 9 -0.44 -10.19 10.14
N SER A 10 -1.48 -10.89 9.70
CA SER A 10 -1.55 -11.45 8.34
C SER A 10 -2.17 -10.46 7.36
N ILE A 11 -1.86 -10.63 6.08
CA ILE A 11 -2.46 -9.85 4.99
C ILE A 11 -3.99 -10.02 4.96
N ASN A 12 -4.51 -11.21 5.22
CA ASN A 12 -5.95 -11.47 5.33
C ASN A 12 -6.61 -10.67 6.46
N GLU A 13 -5.92 -10.49 7.60
CA GLU A 13 -6.44 -9.64 8.67
C GLU A 13 -6.47 -8.18 8.24
N ILE A 14 -5.41 -7.69 7.59
CA ILE A 14 -5.35 -6.32 7.07
C ILE A 14 -6.49 -6.03 6.08
N LEU A 15 -6.79 -6.97 5.16
CA LEU A 15 -7.86 -6.81 4.17
C LEU A 15 -9.27 -6.66 4.78
N LYS A 16 -9.48 -7.06 6.05
CA LYS A 16 -10.75 -6.79 6.76
C LYS A 16 -10.92 -5.30 7.08
N HIS A 17 -9.83 -4.55 7.16
CA HIS A 17 -9.81 -3.15 7.56
C HIS A 17 -9.83 -2.16 6.39
N GLY A 18 -9.49 -2.58 5.17
CA GLY A 18 -9.45 -1.70 4.01
C GLY A 18 -9.16 -2.41 2.70
N ASP A 19 -9.42 -1.70 1.60
CA ASP A 19 -9.29 -2.16 0.21
C ASP A 19 -8.17 -1.43 -0.56
N LEU A 20 -7.63 -0.35 0.02
CA LEU A 20 -6.54 0.44 -0.54
C LEU A 20 -5.50 0.80 0.53
N GLY A 21 -4.23 0.71 0.18
CA GLY A 21 -3.14 0.99 1.13
C GLY A 21 -1.79 0.43 0.72
N ILE A 22 -0.85 0.49 1.66
CA ILE A 22 0.55 0.08 1.48
C ILE A 22 1.07 -0.68 2.71
N ALA A 23 1.95 -1.64 2.49
CA ALA A 23 2.65 -2.37 3.56
C ALA A 23 4.00 -2.95 3.07
N THR A 24 4.65 -3.73 3.94
CA THR A 24 5.77 -4.62 3.61
C THR A 24 5.54 -5.98 4.24
N LEU A 25 6.33 -7.00 3.88
CA LEU A 25 6.29 -8.30 4.55
C LEU A 25 7.33 -8.40 5.66
N THR A 26 7.29 -9.50 6.41
CA THR A 26 8.26 -9.83 7.46
C THR A 26 9.70 -9.65 6.96
N GLY A 27 10.54 -9.01 7.79
CA GLY A 27 11.91 -8.67 7.42
C GLY A 27 12.02 -7.43 6.55
N SER A 28 10.94 -6.65 6.39
CA SER A 28 10.87 -5.57 5.40
C SER A 28 11.08 -6.08 3.96
N ASN A 29 10.59 -7.29 3.67
CA ASN A 29 10.76 -7.92 2.37
C ASN A 29 9.79 -7.31 1.35
N GLY A 30 10.32 -6.45 0.48
CA GLY A 30 9.60 -5.86 -0.63
C GLY A 30 8.46 -4.94 -0.21
N GLU A 31 7.62 -4.63 -1.19
CA GLU A 31 6.48 -3.74 -1.05
C GLU A 31 5.19 -4.51 -1.25
N VAL A 32 4.19 -4.21 -0.41
CA VAL A 32 2.83 -4.72 -0.55
C VAL A 32 1.91 -3.58 -0.95
N ILE A 33 1.17 -3.76 -2.03
CA ILE A 33 0.21 -2.82 -2.57
C ILE A 33 -1.19 -3.40 -2.39
N PHE A 34 -2.05 -2.67 -1.67
CA PHE A 34 -3.46 -2.99 -1.59
C PHE A 34 -4.22 -2.11 -2.59
N VAL A 35 -4.93 -2.74 -3.52
CA VAL A 35 -5.76 -2.06 -4.51
C VAL A 35 -6.95 -2.94 -4.86
N ASP A 36 -8.13 -2.34 -4.92
CA ASP A 36 -9.41 -3.00 -5.22
C ASP A 36 -9.67 -4.27 -4.37
N GLY A 37 -9.28 -4.23 -3.08
CA GLY A 37 -9.48 -5.33 -2.14
C GLY A 37 -8.54 -6.52 -2.33
N LYS A 38 -7.52 -6.38 -3.18
CA LYS A 38 -6.47 -7.39 -3.41
C LYS A 38 -5.14 -6.91 -2.88
N ALA A 39 -4.28 -7.85 -2.48
CA ALA A 39 -2.93 -7.58 -2.02
C ALA A 39 -1.91 -8.12 -3.03
N TYR A 40 -1.04 -7.24 -3.50
CA TYR A 40 0.06 -7.58 -4.42
C TYR A 40 1.39 -7.36 -3.73
N HIS A 41 2.39 -8.19 -4.04
CA HIS A 41 3.74 -8.08 -3.54
C HIS A 41 4.73 -7.89 -4.69
N ALA A 42 5.60 -6.90 -4.54
CA ALA A 42 6.73 -6.64 -5.42
C ALA A 42 8.04 -6.75 -4.63
N ASN A 43 9.00 -7.53 -5.10
CA ASN A 43 10.26 -7.76 -4.39
C ASN A 43 11.51 -7.28 -5.16
N GLU A 44 12.67 -7.37 -4.50
CA GLU A 44 13.97 -6.98 -5.07
C GLU A 44 14.41 -7.83 -6.28
N HIS A 45 13.82 -9.00 -6.45
CA HIS A 45 14.06 -9.91 -7.57
C HIS A 45 13.17 -9.61 -8.79
N LYS A 46 12.41 -8.52 -8.77
CA LYS A 46 11.48 -8.09 -9.83
C LYS A 46 10.30 -9.05 -10.01
N GLU A 47 9.97 -9.81 -8.98
CA GLU A 47 8.77 -10.63 -8.96
C GLU A 47 7.58 -9.76 -8.53
N PHE A 48 6.44 -9.97 -9.17
CA PHE A 48 5.18 -9.31 -8.85
C PHE A 48 4.07 -10.36 -8.79
N VAL A 49 3.50 -10.57 -7.61
CA VAL A 49 2.53 -11.65 -7.36
C VAL A 49 1.33 -11.16 -6.55
N GLU A 50 0.18 -11.78 -6.75
CA GLU A 50 -0.97 -11.64 -5.85
C GLU A 50 -0.74 -12.53 -4.61
N LEU A 51 -0.87 -11.96 -3.41
CA LEU A 51 -0.64 -12.66 -2.15
C LEU A 51 -1.83 -13.57 -1.80
N LYS A 52 -1.55 -14.66 -1.08
CA LYS A 52 -2.60 -15.61 -0.64
C LYS A 52 -3.32 -15.15 0.63
N GLY A 53 -2.69 -14.28 1.40
CA GLY A 53 -3.25 -13.68 2.60
C GLY A 53 -2.65 -14.20 3.91
N ASP A 54 -1.92 -15.32 3.88
CA ASP A 54 -1.27 -15.91 5.06
C ASP A 54 0.07 -15.23 5.41
N GLU A 55 0.62 -14.47 4.47
CA GLU A 55 1.87 -13.74 4.64
C GLU A 55 1.74 -12.73 5.79
N LEU A 56 2.81 -12.57 6.57
CA LEU A 56 2.80 -11.70 7.75
C LEU A 56 3.48 -10.37 7.46
N THR A 57 2.86 -9.28 7.93
CA THR A 57 3.38 -7.92 7.82
C THR A 57 3.76 -7.36 9.21
N PRO A 58 4.91 -6.66 9.33
CA PRO A 58 5.27 -5.92 10.53
C PRO A 58 4.60 -4.53 10.58
N TYR A 59 4.16 -4.02 9.43
CA TYR A 59 3.60 -2.68 9.28
C TYR A 59 2.74 -2.57 8.02
N ALA A 60 1.52 -2.09 8.20
CA ALA A 60 0.59 -1.80 7.12
C ALA A 60 -0.25 -0.55 7.43
N THR A 61 -0.66 0.16 6.39
CA THR A 61 -1.69 1.21 6.47
C THR A 61 -2.69 0.99 5.35
N VAL A 62 -3.95 0.79 5.72
CA VAL A 62 -5.06 0.58 4.79
C VAL A 62 -6.27 1.43 5.19
N THR A 63 -7.15 1.68 4.23
CA THR A 63 -8.45 2.31 4.44
C THR A 63 -9.49 1.66 3.54
N LYS A 64 -10.77 1.74 3.92
CA LYS A 64 -11.90 1.46 3.02
C LYS A 64 -12.08 2.71 2.16
N PHE A 65 -11.44 2.71 1.01
CA PHE A 65 -11.30 3.92 0.22
C PHE A 65 -12.62 4.31 -0.43
N LYS A 66 -13.00 5.57 -0.21
CA LYS A 66 -14.10 6.22 -0.89
C LYS A 66 -13.58 7.54 -1.41
N ALA A 67 -13.63 7.74 -2.72
CA ALA A 67 -13.17 8.99 -3.32
C ALA A 67 -14.11 10.14 -2.93
N ASP A 68 -13.60 11.11 -2.17
CA ASP A 68 -14.33 12.34 -1.85
C ASP A 68 -14.30 13.32 -3.03
N THR A 69 -13.18 13.35 -3.76
CA THR A 69 -12.95 14.24 -4.91
C THR A 69 -12.28 13.45 -6.04
N THR A 70 -12.67 13.73 -7.28
CA THR A 70 -12.01 13.20 -8.48
C THR A 70 -11.60 14.37 -9.39
N TYR A 71 -10.38 14.33 -9.92
CA TYR A 71 -9.93 15.31 -10.91
C TYR A 71 -9.01 14.65 -11.94
N GLN A 72 -8.93 15.24 -13.12
CA GLN A 72 -8.06 14.79 -14.20
C GLN A 72 -6.93 15.80 -14.41
N THR A 73 -5.72 15.31 -14.73
CA THR A 73 -4.56 16.17 -14.99
C THR A 73 -3.59 15.52 -15.96
N LYS A 74 -2.83 16.34 -16.69
CA LYS A 74 -1.73 15.93 -17.59
C LYS A 74 -0.36 16.37 -17.05
N ILE A 75 -0.27 16.61 -15.75
CA ILE A 75 0.99 17.05 -15.12
C ILE A 75 1.93 15.85 -15.03
N ASN A 76 3.09 15.96 -15.68
CA ASN A 76 4.08 14.88 -15.76
C ASN A 76 5.19 14.98 -14.70
N HIS A 77 5.11 15.96 -13.79
CA HIS A 77 6.15 16.22 -12.81
C HIS A 77 5.61 16.18 -11.38
N LEU A 78 6.19 15.30 -10.54
CA LEU A 78 5.71 14.98 -9.20
C LEU A 78 5.53 16.21 -8.31
N LYS A 79 6.53 17.12 -8.26
CA LYS A 79 6.46 18.32 -7.42
C LYS A 79 5.29 19.23 -7.78
N THR A 80 5.04 19.39 -9.09
CA THR A 80 3.96 20.23 -9.61
C THR A 80 2.61 19.61 -9.31
N PHE A 81 2.51 18.28 -9.45
CA PHE A 81 1.32 17.52 -9.12
C PHE A 81 0.96 17.62 -7.64
N LEU A 82 1.91 17.35 -6.73
CA LEU A 82 1.71 17.43 -5.28
C LEU A 82 1.32 18.84 -4.82
N THR A 83 1.92 19.88 -5.41
CA THR A 83 1.57 21.28 -5.09
C THR A 83 0.13 21.61 -5.49
N LYS A 84 -0.34 21.06 -6.62
CA LYS A 84 -1.73 21.26 -7.07
C LYS A 84 -2.73 20.49 -6.20
N LEU A 85 -2.41 19.24 -5.86
CA LEU A 85 -3.21 18.41 -4.96
C LEU A 85 -3.44 19.08 -3.61
N LYS A 86 -2.38 19.55 -2.96
CA LYS A 86 -2.45 20.21 -1.64
C LYS A 86 -3.27 21.51 -1.61
N LYS A 87 -3.60 22.08 -2.76
CA LYS A 87 -4.47 23.28 -2.87
C LYS A 87 -5.93 22.94 -3.15
N THR A 88 -6.22 21.70 -3.54
CA THR A 88 -7.55 21.25 -3.95
C THR A 88 -8.35 20.67 -2.77
N CYS A 89 -7.67 20.43 -1.64
CA CYS A 89 -8.26 20.01 -0.36
C CYS A 89 -8.02 21.10 0.69
#